data_AF-A0A2P4T8N4-F1
#
_entry.id   AF-A0A2P4T8N4-F1
#
_cell.length_a   1.000
_cell.length_b   1.000
_cell.length_c   1.000
_cell.angle_alpha   90.00
_cell.angle_beta   90.00
_cell.angle_gamma   90.00
#
_symmetry.space_group_name_H-M   'P 1'
#
loop_
_entity.id
_entity.type
_entity.pdbx_description
1 polymer ?
#
loop_
_entity_poly.entity_id
_entity_poly.type
_entity_poly.pdbx_seq_one_letter_code
_entity_poly.pdbx_strand_id
1 'polypeptide(L)'
;MLQLLEKLPPGRALEGVCETCTALFQFLHNIVDGICGRGYPRYQDYSGVWSLAEWMEVLEETRTYFKTAVGRNATDEEAVQQMNELNANYQEAIIKCLKARKEEIRNALVETVNAISSAQLQDFDWQLKLALSSDKISTLQMPLLNLDLDVRENGEIKPISIEMNKEELQNLINALEAANKVAFNDIIFPSLSSRAFV
;
A
#
# COMPACT_ATOMS: atom_id res chain seq x y z
N MET A 1 2.30 18.01 -15.38
CA MET A 1 3.47 18.14 -14.47
C MET A 1 4.47 16.99 -14.60
N LEU A 2 4.05 15.73 -14.85
CA LEU A 2 4.93 14.63 -15.32
C LEU A 2 5.68 14.88 -16.66
N GLN A 3 5.46 16.04 -17.30
CA GLN A 3 6.05 16.44 -18.57
C GLN A 3 7.58 16.45 -18.54
N LEU A 4 8.20 16.58 -17.35
CA LEU A 4 9.65 16.47 -17.21
C LEU A 4 10.20 15.09 -17.64
N LEU A 5 9.37 14.03 -17.63
CA LEU A 5 9.73 12.72 -18.17
C LEU A 5 10.08 12.77 -19.67
N GLU A 6 9.51 13.71 -20.41
CA GLU A 6 9.77 13.87 -21.85
C GLU A 6 11.17 14.41 -22.16
N LYS A 7 11.90 14.90 -21.14
CA LYS A 7 13.31 15.30 -21.28
C LYS A 7 14.26 14.11 -21.33
N LEU A 8 13.81 12.90 -20.95
CA LEU A 8 14.65 11.70 -21.04
C LEU A 8 14.99 11.40 -22.50
N PRO A 9 16.28 11.13 -22.81
CA PRO A 9 16.69 10.86 -24.17
C PRO A 9 16.05 9.56 -24.68
N PRO A 10 15.63 9.50 -25.96
CA PRO A 10 15.29 8.24 -26.61
C PRO A 10 16.54 7.35 -26.67
N GLY A 11 16.43 6.09 -26.25
CA GLY A 11 17.52 5.11 -26.32
C GLY A 11 17.90 4.76 -27.77
N ARG A 12 19.06 4.15 -28.01
CA ARG A 12 19.44 3.65 -29.35
C ARG A 12 18.81 2.27 -29.60
N ALA A 13 18.29 2.06 -30.79
CA ALA A 13 17.58 0.87 -31.21
C ALA A 13 18.53 -0.31 -31.25
N LEU A 14 18.17 -1.34 -30.50
CA LEU A 14 18.38 -2.70 -30.92
C LEU A 14 17.04 -3.16 -31.50
N GLU A 15 17.10 -3.73 -32.70
CA GLU A 15 15.96 -4.10 -33.55
C GLU A 15 14.79 -4.71 -32.75
N GLY A 16 13.61 -4.10 -32.81
CA GLY A 16 12.36 -4.67 -32.31
C GLY A 16 11.85 -4.17 -30.96
N VAL A 17 12.54 -3.23 -30.29
CA VAL A 17 12.03 -2.56 -29.08
C VAL A 17 11.95 -1.06 -29.31
N CYS A 18 10.81 -0.43 -29.01
CA CYS A 18 10.62 1.02 -29.09
C CYS A 18 11.70 1.74 -28.26
N GLU A 19 12.48 2.61 -28.91
CA GLU A 19 13.69 3.26 -28.38
C GLU A 19 13.45 4.17 -27.16
N THR A 20 12.28 4.81 -27.08
CA THR A 20 11.85 5.59 -25.90
C THR A 20 11.63 4.71 -24.66
N CYS A 21 11.58 3.38 -24.81
CA CYS A 21 11.19 2.45 -23.75
C CYS A 21 12.34 1.88 -22.91
N THR A 22 13.60 2.32 -23.03
CA THR A 22 14.66 1.75 -22.14
C THR A 22 15.01 2.67 -20.97
N ALA A 23 15.41 3.91 -21.23
CA ALA A 23 15.79 4.86 -20.17
C ALA A 23 14.59 5.24 -19.28
N LEU A 24 13.42 5.46 -19.90
CA LEU A 24 12.17 5.71 -19.20
C LEU A 24 11.75 4.52 -18.33
N PHE A 25 11.76 3.29 -18.88
CA PHE A 25 11.41 2.11 -18.08
C PHE A 25 12.39 1.89 -16.95
N GLN A 26 13.69 2.06 -17.19
CA GLN A 26 14.69 1.94 -16.13
C GLN A 26 14.44 2.96 -15.02
N PHE A 27 14.15 4.21 -15.37
CA PHE A 27 13.79 5.24 -14.40
C PHE A 27 12.53 4.85 -13.62
N LEU A 28 11.43 4.50 -14.30
CA LEU A 28 10.18 4.09 -13.67
C LEU A 28 10.36 2.88 -12.74
N HIS A 29 11.09 1.85 -13.18
CA HIS A 29 11.39 0.68 -12.35
C HIS A 29 12.24 1.05 -11.12
N ASN A 30 13.24 1.92 -11.27
CA ASN A 30 14.03 2.39 -10.14
C ASN A 30 13.19 3.21 -9.14
N ILE A 31 12.22 4.00 -9.61
CA ILE A 31 11.26 4.69 -8.75
C ILE A 31 10.43 3.69 -7.95
N VAL A 32 9.91 2.66 -8.62
CA VAL A 32 9.16 1.59 -7.97
C VAL A 32 10.04 0.83 -6.97
N ASP A 33 11.29 0.54 -7.30
CA ASP A 33 12.24 -0.08 -6.37
C ASP A 33 12.50 0.80 -5.15
N GLY A 34 12.58 2.12 -5.32
CA GLY A 34 12.60 3.07 -4.20
C GLY A 34 11.35 3.01 -3.33
N ILE A 35 10.16 2.92 -3.94
CA ILE A 35 8.90 2.74 -3.21
C ILE A 35 8.88 1.42 -2.43
N CYS A 36 9.44 0.35 -3.01
CA CYS A 36 9.55 -0.98 -2.41
C CYS A 36 10.76 -1.14 -1.45
N GLY A 37 11.46 -0.05 -1.10
CA GLY A 37 12.57 -0.09 -0.13
C GLY A 37 13.91 -0.62 -0.67
N ARG A 38 14.03 -0.89 -1.98
CA ARG A 38 15.25 -1.38 -2.64
C ARG A 38 16.22 -0.27 -3.08
N GLY A 39 15.80 0.99 -2.97
CA GLY A 39 16.61 2.19 -3.19
C GLY A 39 16.12 3.05 -4.36
N TYR A 40 16.16 4.38 -4.18
CA TYR A 40 15.76 5.35 -5.22
C TYR A 40 16.87 5.55 -6.26
N PRO A 41 16.52 5.98 -7.50
CA PRO A 41 17.51 6.37 -8.49
C PRO A 41 18.34 7.56 -8.00
N ARG A 42 19.59 7.65 -8.44
CA ARG A 42 20.53 8.68 -7.97
C ARG A 42 20.56 9.86 -8.94
N TYR A 43 20.62 11.07 -8.41
CA TYR A 43 20.72 12.28 -9.23
C TYR A 43 21.91 12.26 -10.20
N GLN A 44 23.05 11.68 -9.79
CA GLN A 44 24.27 11.61 -10.60
C GLN A 44 24.06 10.89 -11.94
N ASP A 45 23.14 9.94 -12.00
CA ASP A 45 22.84 9.18 -13.22
C ASP A 45 22.01 10.00 -14.23
N TYR A 46 21.38 11.10 -13.76
CA TYR A 46 20.46 11.94 -14.55
C TYR A 46 20.85 13.42 -14.57
N SER A 47 22.03 13.79 -14.05
CA SER A 47 22.46 15.20 -13.94
C SER A 47 22.66 15.90 -15.28
N GLY A 48 22.76 15.13 -16.38
CA GLY A 48 22.79 15.65 -17.75
C GLY A 48 21.39 15.86 -18.38
N VAL A 49 20.33 15.39 -17.73
CA VAL A 49 18.94 15.47 -18.22
C VAL A 49 18.15 16.53 -17.45
N TRP A 50 18.30 16.53 -16.13
CA TRP A 50 17.57 17.43 -15.22
C TRP A 50 18.54 18.23 -14.34
N SER A 51 18.19 19.49 -14.10
CA SER A 51 18.75 20.24 -12.97
C SER A 51 18.32 19.61 -11.64
N LEU A 52 18.99 19.95 -10.54
CA LEU A 52 18.64 19.40 -9.23
C LEU A 52 17.19 19.70 -8.84
N ALA A 53 16.67 20.88 -9.19
CA ALA A 53 15.29 21.27 -8.90
C ALA A 53 14.29 20.39 -9.68
N GLU A 54 14.49 20.25 -11.00
CA GLU A 54 13.66 19.40 -11.86
C GLU A 54 13.76 17.92 -11.47
N TRP A 55 14.92 17.48 -10.99
CA TRP A 55 15.12 16.13 -10.48
C TRP A 55 14.24 15.85 -9.26
N MET A 56 14.23 16.76 -8.27
CA MET A 56 13.39 16.59 -7.07
C MET A 56 11.91 16.57 -7.44
N GLU A 57 11.51 17.43 -8.38
CA GLU A 57 10.13 17.50 -8.88
C GLU A 57 9.73 16.20 -9.59
N VAL A 58 10.49 15.75 -10.61
CA VAL A 58 10.15 14.54 -11.37
C VAL A 58 10.17 13.28 -10.50
N LEU A 59 11.10 13.21 -9.54
CA LEU A 59 11.20 12.11 -8.59
C LEU A 59 9.95 12.04 -7.71
N GLU A 60 9.57 13.16 -7.09
CA GLU A 60 8.45 13.18 -6.14
C GLU A 60 7.10 13.05 -6.85
N GLU A 61 6.93 13.63 -8.03
CA GLU A 61 5.70 13.50 -8.81
C GLU A 61 5.48 12.07 -9.32
N THR A 62 6.52 11.47 -9.91
CA THR A 62 6.43 10.10 -10.41
C THR A 62 6.13 9.15 -9.26
N ARG A 63 6.83 9.31 -8.13
CA ARG A 63 6.57 8.55 -6.91
C ARG A 63 5.14 8.71 -6.40
N THR A 64 4.67 9.95 -6.31
CA THR A 64 3.31 10.28 -5.82
C THR A 64 2.24 9.68 -6.73
N TYR A 65 2.45 9.72 -8.04
CA TYR A 65 1.58 9.10 -9.02
C TYR A 65 1.43 7.59 -8.79
N PHE A 66 2.54 6.83 -8.74
CA PHE A 66 2.48 5.38 -8.53
C PHE A 66 1.79 5.00 -7.22
N LYS A 67 2.12 5.70 -6.13
CA LYS A 67 1.48 5.46 -4.83
C LYS A 67 -0.02 5.73 -4.86
N THR A 68 -0.42 6.85 -5.48
CA THR A 68 -1.82 7.26 -5.57
C THR A 68 -2.62 6.33 -6.47
N ALA A 69 -2.09 5.97 -7.65
CA ALA A 69 -2.77 5.10 -8.61
C ALA A 69 -3.01 3.69 -8.03
N VAL A 70 -2.01 3.10 -7.39
CA VAL A 70 -2.15 1.79 -6.75
C VAL A 70 -3.02 1.88 -5.51
N GLY A 71 -2.83 2.91 -4.68
CA GLY A 71 -3.60 3.08 -3.47
C GLY A 71 -5.10 3.18 -3.77
N ARG A 72 -5.49 4.05 -4.71
CA ARG A 72 -6.90 4.26 -5.10
C ARG A 72 -7.52 3.09 -5.86
N ASN A 73 -6.72 2.07 -6.18
CA ASN A 73 -7.09 1.02 -7.13
C ASN A 73 -7.68 1.60 -8.43
N ALA A 74 -7.05 2.67 -8.93
CA ALA A 74 -7.54 3.43 -10.08
C ALA A 74 -7.71 2.52 -11.31
N THR A 75 -8.74 2.78 -12.11
CA THR A 75 -8.89 2.07 -13.39
C THR A 75 -7.86 2.56 -14.41
N ASP A 76 -7.68 1.79 -15.49
CA ASP A 76 -6.74 2.18 -16.55
C ASP A 76 -7.12 3.54 -17.16
N GLU A 77 -8.41 3.83 -17.30
CA GLU A 77 -8.93 5.08 -17.83
C GLU A 77 -8.64 6.26 -16.89
N GLU A 78 -8.81 6.07 -15.57
CA GLU A 78 -8.50 7.09 -14.57
C GLU A 78 -7.00 7.36 -14.48
N ALA A 79 -6.18 6.32 -14.61
CA ALA A 79 -4.73 6.40 -14.63
C ALA A 79 -4.24 7.19 -15.85
N VAL A 80 -4.82 6.95 -17.03
CA VAL A 80 -4.54 7.69 -18.29
C VAL A 80 -4.97 9.15 -18.18
N GLN A 81 -6.16 9.41 -17.63
CA GLN A 81 -6.72 10.76 -17.53
C GLN A 81 -5.80 11.72 -16.75
N GLN A 82 -5.11 11.21 -15.72
CA GLN A 82 -4.12 11.98 -14.95
C GLN A 82 -2.84 12.31 -15.72
N MET A 83 -2.64 11.67 -16.89
CA MET A 83 -1.47 11.79 -17.73
C MET A 83 -1.78 12.39 -19.11
N ASN A 84 -2.99 12.93 -19.34
CA ASN A 84 -3.44 13.40 -20.66
C ASN A 84 -2.55 14.43 -21.35
N GLU A 85 -1.67 15.11 -20.60
CA GLU A 85 -0.72 16.09 -21.13
C GLU A 85 0.59 15.46 -21.65
N LEU A 86 0.80 14.15 -21.47
CA LEU A 86 1.97 13.40 -21.93
C LEU A 86 1.77 12.78 -23.30
N ASN A 87 2.87 12.63 -24.04
CA ASN A 87 2.89 11.85 -25.26
C ASN A 87 2.48 10.38 -25.01
N ALA A 88 1.76 9.79 -25.99
CA ALA A 88 1.19 8.43 -25.88
C ALA A 88 2.23 7.35 -25.54
N ASN A 89 3.46 7.46 -26.08
CA ASN A 89 4.54 6.51 -25.80
C ASN A 89 4.95 6.52 -24.31
N TYR A 90 4.94 7.69 -23.67
CA TYR A 90 5.29 7.82 -22.24
C TYR A 90 4.14 7.31 -21.37
N GLN A 91 2.89 7.61 -21.74
CA GLN A 91 1.71 7.08 -21.07
C GLN A 91 1.69 5.55 -21.10
N GLU A 92 1.93 4.94 -22.26
CA GLU A 92 1.96 3.49 -22.42
C GLU A 92 3.04 2.84 -21.53
N ALA A 93 4.24 3.44 -21.48
CA ALA A 93 5.33 2.96 -20.65
C ALA A 93 5.00 3.00 -19.15
N ILE A 94 4.40 4.10 -18.69
CA ILE A 94 3.99 4.27 -17.29
C ILE A 94 2.91 3.24 -16.93
N ILE A 95 1.88 3.07 -17.76
CA ILE A 95 0.80 2.11 -17.53
C ILE A 95 1.33 0.68 -17.51
N LYS A 96 2.23 0.34 -18.43
CA LYS A 96 2.84 -0.99 -18.49
C LYS A 96 3.65 -1.28 -17.23
N CYS A 97 4.43 -0.30 -16.74
CA CYS A 97 5.17 -0.42 -15.48
C CYS A 97 4.23 -0.57 -14.28
N LEU A 98 3.20 0.29 -14.19
CA LEU A 98 2.19 0.28 -13.13
C LEU A 98 1.48 -1.06 -13.04
N LYS A 99 1.01 -1.60 -14.17
CA LYS A 99 0.34 -2.91 -14.22
C LYS A 99 1.27 -4.05 -13.80
N ALA A 100 2.50 -4.06 -14.31
CA ALA A 100 3.46 -5.13 -14.02
C ALA A 100 3.88 -5.17 -12.54
N ARG A 101 3.91 -4.03 -11.86
CA ARG A 101 4.45 -3.90 -10.49
C ARG A 101 3.41 -3.50 -9.45
N LYS A 102 2.12 -3.52 -9.79
CA LYS A 102 1.01 -3.10 -8.92
C LYS A 102 1.03 -3.79 -7.56
N GLU A 103 1.17 -5.11 -7.55
CA GLU A 103 1.15 -5.90 -6.30
C GLU A 103 2.36 -5.61 -5.40
N GLU A 104 3.53 -5.36 -5.97
CA GLU A 104 4.72 -5.00 -5.20
C GLU A 104 4.57 -3.64 -4.53
N ILE A 105 4.03 -2.66 -5.27
CA ILE A 105 3.75 -1.33 -4.74
C ILE A 105 2.69 -1.43 -3.63
N ARG A 106 1.63 -2.22 -3.85
CA ARG A 106 0.56 -2.43 -2.86
C ARG A 106 1.13 -3.03 -1.58
N ASN A 107 1.94 -4.08 -1.69
CA ASN A 107 2.59 -4.71 -0.53
C ASN A 107 3.50 -3.73 0.21
N ALA A 108 4.34 -2.97 -0.51
CA ALA A 108 5.23 -1.98 0.10
C ALA A 108 4.47 -0.85 0.83
N LEU A 109 3.33 -0.41 0.28
CA LEU A 109 2.47 0.58 0.93
C LEU A 109 1.85 0.02 2.22
N VAL A 110 1.36 -1.22 2.20
CA VAL A 110 0.83 -1.91 3.39
C VAL A 110 1.93 -2.10 4.44
N GLU A 111 3.13 -2.54 4.04
CA GLU A 111 4.28 -2.70 4.94
C GLU A 111 4.73 -1.38 5.55
N THR A 112 4.73 -0.29 4.78
CA THR A 112 5.08 1.06 5.28
C THR A 112 4.10 1.50 6.36
N VAL A 113 2.81 1.24 6.19
CA VAL A 113 1.78 1.55 7.21
C VAL A 113 1.96 0.63 8.42
N ASN A 114 2.19 -0.66 8.20
CA ASN A 114 2.43 -1.61 9.27
C ASN A 114 3.68 -1.22 10.09
N ALA A 115 4.76 -0.76 9.45
CA ALA A 115 5.99 -0.33 10.10
C ALA A 115 5.80 0.90 11.01
N ILE A 116 4.75 1.70 10.76
CA ILE A 116 4.36 2.83 11.62
C ILE A 116 3.47 2.35 12.78
N SER A 117 2.78 1.22 12.64
CA SER A 117 1.93 0.64 13.68
C SER A 117 2.78 0.12 14.84
N SER A 118 2.54 0.64 16.04
CA SER A 118 3.25 0.22 17.26
C SER A 118 3.02 -1.26 17.58
N ALA A 119 1.85 -1.80 17.21
CA ALA A 119 1.45 -3.17 17.44
C ALA A 119 0.88 -3.81 16.16
N GLN A 120 1.26 -5.07 15.89
CA GLN A 120 0.86 -5.83 14.70
C GLN A 120 0.43 -7.26 15.08
N LEU A 121 -0.77 -7.67 14.70
CA LEU A 121 -1.20 -9.06 14.84
C LEU A 121 -0.35 -9.96 13.90
N GLN A 122 0.32 -10.96 14.45
CA GLN A 122 1.15 -11.93 13.72
C GLN A 122 0.38 -13.22 13.46
N ASP A 123 -0.27 -13.74 14.49
CA ASP A 123 -0.99 -15.00 14.44
C ASP A 123 -2.22 -14.96 15.34
N PHE A 124 -3.20 -15.82 15.06
CA PHE A 124 -4.33 -16.03 15.94
C PHE A 124 -4.76 -17.49 15.95
N ASP A 125 -5.05 -17.99 17.15
CA ASP A 125 -5.61 -19.31 17.39
C ASP A 125 -6.93 -19.17 18.16
N TRP A 126 -7.80 -20.16 18.03
CA TRP A 126 -9.06 -20.15 18.74
C TRP A 126 -9.48 -21.54 19.21
N GLN A 127 -10.22 -21.56 20.32
CA GLN A 127 -10.74 -22.79 20.92
C GLN A 127 -12.13 -22.56 21.51
N LEU A 128 -13.03 -23.52 21.31
CA LEU A 128 -14.36 -23.51 21.94
C LEU A 128 -14.34 -24.34 23.22
N LYS A 129 -14.84 -23.77 24.31
CA LYS A 129 -15.01 -24.43 25.61
C LYS A 129 -16.47 -24.40 26.01
N LEU A 130 -16.92 -25.44 26.71
CA LEU A 130 -18.23 -25.47 27.35
C LEU A 130 -18.06 -25.11 28.82
N ALA A 131 -18.45 -23.90 29.19
CA ALA A 131 -18.44 -23.47 30.57
C ALA A 131 -19.72 -23.92 31.29
N LEU A 132 -19.56 -24.36 32.54
CA LEU A 132 -20.68 -24.69 33.41
C LEU A 132 -21.13 -23.40 34.11
N SER A 133 -22.38 -22.99 33.87
CA SER A 133 -22.98 -21.86 34.58
C SER A 133 -23.30 -22.26 36.04
N SER A 134 -22.88 -21.44 37.00
CA SER A 134 -23.14 -21.67 38.43
C SER A 134 -24.55 -21.30 38.89
N ASP A 135 -25.32 -20.59 38.06
CA ASP A 135 -26.40 -19.74 38.57
C ASP A 135 -27.81 -20.34 38.42
N LYS A 136 -27.95 -21.51 37.77
CA LYS A 136 -29.19 -22.28 37.74
C LYS A 136 -28.90 -23.78 37.78
N ILE A 137 -29.56 -24.47 38.71
CA ILE A 137 -29.48 -25.93 38.98
C ILE A 137 -29.89 -26.80 37.76
N SER A 138 -30.34 -26.20 36.65
CA SER A 138 -30.40 -26.86 35.33
C SER A 138 -29.15 -26.50 34.52
N THR A 139 -28.19 -27.42 34.46
CA THR A 139 -26.87 -27.32 33.84
C THR A 139 -26.95 -26.88 32.37
N LEU A 140 -26.84 -25.57 32.11
CA LEU A 140 -26.67 -25.03 30.76
C LEU A 140 -25.17 -24.92 30.49
N GLN A 141 -24.68 -25.79 29.61
CA GLN A 141 -23.34 -25.66 29.03
C GLN A 141 -23.35 -24.47 28.09
N MET A 142 -22.74 -23.36 28.50
CA MET A 142 -22.61 -22.18 27.65
C MET A 142 -21.33 -22.31 26.82
N PRO A 143 -21.41 -22.31 25.48
CA PRO A 143 -20.22 -22.28 24.64
C PRO A 143 -19.54 -20.91 24.75
N LEU A 144 -18.26 -20.94 25.13
CA LEU A 144 -17.37 -19.80 25.16
C LEU A 144 -16.24 -20.02 24.14
N LEU A 145 -15.86 -18.96 23.45
CA LEU A 145 -14.68 -18.94 22.58
C LEU A 145 -13.52 -18.36 23.40
N ASN A 146 -12.37 -19.02 23.39
CA ASN A 146 -11.10 -18.35 23.70
C ASN A 146 -10.39 -18.06 22.40
N LEU A 147 -9.99 -16.81 22.22
CA LEU A 147 -9.23 -16.29 21.11
C LEU A 147 -7.85 -15.90 21.63
N ASP A 148 -6.83 -16.54 21.09
CA ASP A 148 -5.42 -16.27 21.38
C ASP A 148 -4.84 -15.47 20.21
N LEU A 149 -4.18 -14.36 20.50
CA LEU A 149 -3.62 -13.42 19.53
C LEU A 149 -2.14 -13.19 19.84
N ASP A 150 -1.27 -13.41 18.86
CA ASP A 150 0.14 -13.07 18.96
C ASP A 150 0.38 -11.70 18.35
N VAL A 151 0.63 -10.69 19.20
CA VAL A 151 0.81 -9.31 18.75
C VAL A 151 2.28 -8.91 18.87
N ARG A 152 2.91 -8.57 17.75
CA ARG A 152 4.23 -7.97 17.72
C ARG A 152 4.14 -6.49 18.09
N GLU A 153 4.75 -6.10 19.20
CA GLU A 153 4.85 -4.72 19.64
C GLU A 153 6.32 -4.40 19.94
N ASN A 154 6.87 -3.34 19.32
CA ASN A 154 8.28 -2.95 19.48
C ASN A 154 9.30 -4.08 19.21
N GLY A 155 8.95 -5.02 18.32
CA GLY A 155 9.81 -6.16 17.96
C GLY A 155 9.65 -7.40 18.84
N GLU A 156 8.91 -7.32 19.95
CA GLU A 156 8.59 -8.47 20.81
C GLU A 156 7.18 -9.00 20.51
N ILE A 157 7.01 -10.32 20.53
CA ILE A 157 5.69 -10.95 20.38
C ILE A 157 5.05 -11.10 21.76
N LYS A 158 3.87 -10.48 21.93
CA LYS A 158 3.06 -10.53 23.14
C LYS A 158 1.79 -11.35 22.87
N PRO A 159 1.60 -12.48 23.56
CA PRO A 159 0.37 -13.24 23.48
C PRO A 159 -0.75 -12.56 24.27
N ILE A 160 -1.95 -12.46 23.68
CA ILE A 160 -3.17 -11.93 24.28
C ILE A 160 -4.25 -12.99 24.17
N SER A 161 -4.86 -13.37 25.30
CA SER A 161 -5.95 -14.36 25.33
C SER A 161 -7.24 -13.70 25.78
N ILE A 162 -8.32 -13.90 25.03
CA ILE A 162 -9.63 -13.28 25.28
C ILE A 162 -10.70 -14.38 25.27
N GLU A 163 -11.42 -14.51 26.37
CA GLU A 163 -12.62 -15.36 26.45
C GLU A 163 -13.86 -14.53 26.14
N MET A 164 -14.74 -15.04 25.28
CA MET A 164 -15.94 -14.34 24.86
C MET A 164 -17.11 -15.30 24.61
N ASN A 165 -18.31 -14.84 24.91
CA ASN A 165 -19.53 -15.53 24.52
C ASN A 165 -19.93 -15.19 23.07
N LYS A 166 -21.00 -15.81 22.56
CA LYS A 166 -21.47 -15.60 21.18
C LYS A 166 -21.80 -14.14 20.85
N GLU A 167 -22.40 -13.41 21.78
CA GLU A 167 -22.79 -12.00 21.57
C GLU A 167 -21.56 -11.09 21.51
N GLU A 168 -20.61 -11.30 22.42
CA GLU A 168 -19.32 -10.58 22.43
C GLU A 168 -18.51 -10.83 21.16
N LEU A 169 -18.46 -12.09 20.69
CA LEU A 169 -17.83 -12.43 19.42
C LEU A 169 -18.50 -11.72 18.23
N GLN A 170 -19.83 -11.69 18.19
CA GLN A 170 -20.55 -11.01 17.13
C GLN A 170 -20.25 -9.50 17.13
N ASN A 171 -20.17 -8.89 18.30
CA ASN A 171 -19.80 -7.48 18.44
C ASN A 171 -18.36 -7.22 17.99
N LEU A 172 -17.42 -8.10 18.32
CA LEU A 172 -16.04 -8.02 17.85
C LEU A 172 -15.96 -8.08 16.31
N ILE A 173 -16.65 -9.04 15.68
CA ILE A 173 -16.70 -9.17 14.21
C ILE A 173 -17.26 -7.89 13.59
N ASN A 174 -18.38 -7.38 14.11
CA ASN A 174 -19.00 -6.16 13.57
C ASN A 174 -18.07 -4.95 13.69
N ALA A 175 -17.32 -4.82 14.79
CA ALA A 175 -16.34 -3.76 14.99
C ALA A 175 -15.17 -3.87 14.00
N LEU A 176 -14.64 -5.08 13.79
CA LEU A 176 -13.57 -5.33 12.82
C LEU A 176 -14.02 -5.05 11.37
N GLU A 177 -15.24 -5.44 11.00
CA GLU A 177 -15.81 -5.15 9.68
C GLU A 177 -16.00 -3.64 9.47
N ALA A 178 -16.46 -2.91 10.49
CA ALA A 178 -16.59 -1.45 10.43
C ALA A 178 -15.22 -0.78 10.30
N ALA A 179 -14.23 -1.22 11.09
CA ALA A 179 -12.86 -0.72 11.01
C ALA A 179 -12.23 -0.99 9.63
N ASN A 180 -12.46 -2.17 9.04
CA ASN A 180 -11.97 -2.51 7.71
C ASN A 180 -12.51 -1.56 6.62
N LYS A 181 -13.80 -1.17 6.72
CA LYS A 181 -14.41 -0.18 5.80
C LYS A 181 -13.76 1.20 5.91
N VAL A 182 -13.36 1.62 7.11
CA VAL A 182 -12.72 2.92 7.36
C VAL A 182 -11.24 2.90 6.98
N ALA A 183 -10.51 1.85 7.35
CA ALA A 183 -9.10 1.63 7.02
C ALA A 183 -8.86 1.67 5.50
N PHE A 184 -9.75 1.07 4.71
CA PHE A 184 -9.66 1.14 3.25
C PHE A 184 -9.75 2.57 2.71
N ASN A 185 -10.52 3.45 3.36
CA ASN A 185 -10.73 4.83 2.92
C ASN A 185 -9.65 5.79 3.46
N ASP A 186 -9.20 5.63 4.71
CA ASP A 186 -8.27 6.57 5.36
C ASP A 186 -6.79 6.24 5.09
N ILE A 187 -6.42 4.96 4.92
CA ILE A 187 -5.02 4.53 4.75
C ILE A 187 -4.51 4.82 3.34
N ILE A 188 -5.40 4.93 2.37
CA ILE A 188 -5.09 5.21 0.96
C ILE A 188 -5.01 6.73 0.67
N PHE A 189 -5.66 7.58 1.47
CA PHE A 189 -5.76 9.02 1.24
C PHE A 189 -5.35 9.87 2.46
N PRO A 190 -4.05 9.95 2.80
CA PRO A 190 -3.60 10.78 3.93
C PRO A 190 -3.90 12.28 3.72
N SER A 191 -4.04 12.74 2.47
CA SER A 191 -4.12 14.16 2.13
C SER A 191 -5.50 14.80 2.29
N LEU A 192 -6.55 14.04 2.66
CA LEU A 192 -7.89 14.61 2.87
C LEU A 192 -8.22 14.85 4.36
N SER A 193 -7.48 14.25 5.30
CA SER A 193 -7.73 14.42 6.74
C SER A 193 -7.12 15.72 7.32
N SER A 194 -6.03 16.24 6.74
CA SER A 194 -5.42 17.50 7.21
C SER A 194 -6.18 18.79 6.84
N ARG A 195 -7.38 18.71 6.25
CA ARG A 195 -8.22 19.90 6.00
C ARG A 195 -9.43 20.05 6.93
N ALA A 196 -9.57 19.19 7.94
CA ALA A 196 -10.68 19.28 8.90
C ALA A 196 -10.33 19.91 10.27
N PHE A 197 -9.10 20.42 10.45
CA PHE A 197 -8.71 21.17 11.65
C PHE A 197 -8.04 22.50 11.27
N VAL A 198 -8.84 23.44 10.74
CA VAL A 198 -8.75 24.88 11.00
C VAL A 198 -10.17 25.43 11.04
#